data_AF-A0A6V9XGV3-F1
#
_entry.id   AF-A0A6V9XGV3-F1
#
_cell.length_a   1.000
_cell.length_b   1.000
_cell.length_c   1.000
_cell.angle_alpha   90.00
_cell.angle_beta   90.00
_cell.angle_gamma   90.00
#
_symmetry.space_group_name_H-M   'P 1'
#
loop_
_entity.id
_entity.type
_entity.pdbx_description
1 polymer ?
#
loop_
_entity_poly.entity_id
_entity_poly.type
_entity_poly.pdbx_seq_one_letter_code
_entity_poly.pdbx_strand_id
1 'polypeptide(L)'
;MNTHIITGWNNNSVHASGKDEDMNTILGYIAVPFTIEHGSAGAISRIIELARLKEMRPLFEKFNNLTCYCAGLDRPSVDELNLLAVTVTTLHKNINNYISKQESEIAQCSTALAAISKGSVTGSGFYIRQQIQQNENNRERSQNQIAVAEKDRLYVESIISLLRSLVRSERESNPEFILNTELPQTDTDNSGWYFFRRGNEAGEMVLASLERVQKALDNIIVKCTRTASNIRHKEEKNALIKAYTYYYSRDGETLRFAIDLSDYIGAVMEPVRNTIKKEYKMTYSFSTNY
;
A
#
# COMPACT_ATOMS: atom_id res chain seq x y z
N MET A 1 -15.48 -1.67 -14.51
CA MET A 1 -15.57 -2.06 -13.08
C MET A 1 -15.82 -0.78 -12.30
N ASN A 2 -16.88 -0.70 -11.50
CA ASN A 2 -17.05 0.42 -10.57
C ASN A 2 -16.07 0.23 -9.42
N THR A 3 -15.05 1.10 -9.37
CA THR A 3 -14.02 1.15 -8.34
C THR A 3 -14.57 1.84 -7.10
N HIS A 4 -15.20 1.06 -6.21
CA HIS A 4 -15.40 1.52 -4.83
C HIS A 4 -14.07 1.38 -4.08
N ILE A 5 -13.45 2.52 -3.83
CA ILE A 5 -12.18 2.64 -3.10
C ILE A 5 -12.44 2.29 -1.63
N ILE A 6 -11.73 1.28 -1.11
CA ILE A 6 -11.81 0.79 0.28
C ILE A 6 -10.89 1.60 1.22
N THR A 7 -10.66 2.87 0.92
CA THR A 7 -9.91 3.76 1.81
C THR A 7 -10.75 4.98 2.07
N GLY A 8 -11.39 5.02 3.24
CA GLY A 8 -12.11 6.19 3.72
C GLY A 8 -11.17 7.11 4.47
N TRP A 9 -11.11 8.38 4.07
CA TRP A 9 -10.64 9.44 4.96
C TRP A 9 -11.81 9.80 5.87
N ASN A 10 -11.70 9.52 7.16
CA ASN A 10 -12.76 9.94 8.06
C ASN A 10 -12.53 11.39 8.47
N ASN A 11 -13.38 12.28 7.97
CA ASN A 11 -13.43 13.66 8.45
C ASN A 11 -14.03 13.76 9.87
N ASN A 12 -14.53 12.66 10.46
CA ASN A 12 -15.43 12.71 11.61
C ASN A 12 -15.07 11.85 12.84
N SER A 13 -13.90 11.19 12.98
CA SER A 13 -13.68 10.44 14.25
C SER A 13 -12.25 10.24 14.78
N VAL A 14 -11.26 11.01 14.33
CA VAL A 14 -10.07 11.22 15.17
C VAL A 14 -9.78 12.70 15.14
N HIS A 15 -10.24 13.41 16.17
CA HIS A 15 -9.50 14.41 16.93
C HIS A 15 -8.29 15.10 16.25
N ALA A 16 -8.47 15.55 15.01
CA ALA A 16 -7.49 16.22 14.20
C ALA A 16 -7.44 17.69 14.63
N SER A 17 -6.29 18.16 15.13
CA SER A 17 -6.11 19.60 15.26
C SER A 17 -5.91 20.14 13.84
N GLY A 18 -6.64 21.17 13.40
CA GLY A 18 -6.51 21.75 12.04
C GLY A 18 -5.14 22.36 11.71
N LYS A 19 -4.11 22.03 12.50
CA LYS A 19 -2.86 22.74 12.73
C LYS A 19 -1.63 21.82 12.65
N ASP A 20 -1.78 20.48 12.69
CA ASP A 20 -0.68 19.52 12.52
C ASP A 20 -0.97 18.51 11.39
N GLU A 21 -0.49 18.81 10.18
CA GLU A 21 -0.73 17.99 8.99
C GLU A 21 -0.15 16.58 9.10
N ASP A 22 1.02 16.41 9.73
CA ASP A 22 1.67 15.11 9.88
C ASP A 22 0.81 14.20 10.79
N MET A 23 0.41 14.68 11.96
CA MET A 23 -0.45 13.91 12.86
C MET A 23 -1.83 13.68 12.26
N ASN A 24 -2.44 14.68 11.61
CA ASN A 24 -3.74 14.50 10.96
C ASN A 24 -3.69 13.44 9.86
N THR A 25 -2.59 13.37 9.12
CA THR A 25 -2.41 12.34 8.09
C THR A 25 -2.35 10.95 8.70
N ILE A 26 -1.64 10.78 9.82
CA ILE A 26 -1.53 9.49 10.52
C ILE A 26 -2.88 9.10 11.13
N LEU A 27 -3.54 10.03 11.81
CA LEU A 27 -4.80 9.81 12.52
C LEU A 27 -6.01 9.68 11.60
N GLY A 28 -5.98 10.34 10.45
CA GLY A 28 -7.03 10.30 9.43
C GLY A 28 -7.00 9.04 8.58
N TYR A 29 -5.92 8.25 8.65
CA TYR A 29 -5.85 6.97 7.96
C TYR A 29 -6.72 5.93 8.67
N ILE A 30 -7.74 5.44 7.97
CA ILE A 30 -8.60 4.35 8.43
C ILE A 30 -8.58 3.24 7.39
N ALA A 31 -8.11 2.08 7.82
CA ALA A 31 -8.18 0.86 7.05
C ALA A 31 -9.60 0.28 7.15
N VAL A 32 -10.16 -0.15 6.02
CA VAL A 32 -11.50 -0.73 5.96
C VAL A 32 -11.35 -2.23 5.67
N PRO A 33 -11.81 -3.13 6.57
CA PRO A 33 -11.73 -4.56 6.34
C PRO A 33 -12.50 -4.99 5.09
N PHE A 34 -11.95 -5.97 4.38
CA PHE A 34 -12.57 -6.52 3.19
C PHE A 34 -13.80 -7.37 3.52
N THR A 35 -14.89 -7.05 2.84
CA THR A 35 -16.09 -7.89 2.70
C THR A 35 -16.32 -8.25 1.22
N ILE A 36 -17.12 -9.29 0.97
CA ILE A 36 -17.44 -9.78 -0.38
C ILE A 36 -18.06 -8.71 -1.31
N GLU A 37 -18.72 -7.69 -0.74
CA GLU A 37 -19.40 -6.64 -1.49
C GLU A 37 -18.44 -5.77 -2.31
N HIS A 38 -17.17 -5.70 -1.91
CA HIS A 38 -16.17 -4.92 -2.62
C HIS A 38 -15.63 -5.63 -3.89
N GLY A 39 -15.95 -6.91 -4.08
CA GLY A 39 -15.55 -7.69 -5.24
C GLY A 39 -14.03 -7.84 -5.42
N SER A 40 -13.61 -8.29 -6.60
CA SER A 40 -12.21 -8.62 -6.88
C SER A 40 -11.26 -7.42 -6.85
N ALA A 41 -11.70 -6.26 -7.36
CA ALA A 41 -10.90 -5.04 -7.31
C ALA A 41 -10.63 -4.61 -5.86
N GLY A 42 -11.66 -4.74 -5.01
CA GLY A 42 -11.54 -4.50 -3.58
C GLY A 42 -10.55 -5.44 -2.89
N ALA A 43 -10.64 -6.74 -3.17
CA ALA A 43 -9.72 -7.73 -2.61
C ALA A 43 -8.26 -7.44 -3.00
N ILE A 44 -8.03 -7.09 -4.27
CA ILE A 44 -6.70 -6.72 -4.79
C ILE A 44 -6.16 -5.50 -4.04
N SER A 45 -6.93 -4.42 -3.96
CA SER A 45 -6.53 -3.19 -3.26
C SER A 45 -6.21 -3.44 -1.80
N ARG A 46 -7.02 -4.27 -1.13
CA ARG A 46 -6.82 -4.62 0.27
C ARG A 46 -5.57 -5.47 0.50
N ILE A 47 -5.28 -6.44 -0.37
CA ILE A 47 -4.03 -7.24 -0.26
C ILE A 47 -2.81 -6.34 -0.43
N ILE A 48 -2.86 -5.40 -1.37
CA ILE A 48 -1.82 -4.38 -1.56
C ILE A 48 -1.65 -3.54 -0.27
N GLU A 49 -2.76 -3.03 0.27
CA GLU A 49 -2.76 -2.24 1.51
C GLU A 49 -2.11 -3.00 2.66
N LEU A 50 -2.57 -4.22 2.92
CA LEU A 50 -2.06 -5.08 4.00
C LEU A 50 -0.57 -5.41 3.83
N ALA A 51 -0.13 -5.69 2.59
CA ALA A 51 1.28 -5.93 2.29
C ALA A 51 2.14 -4.70 2.61
N ARG A 52 1.67 -3.51 2.25
CA ARG A 52 2.38 -2.27 2.54
C ARG A 52 2.36 -1.92 4.03
N LEU A 53 1.24 -2.10 4.71
CA LEU A 53 1.14 -1.93 6.16
C LEU A 53 2.11 -2.86 6.90
N LYS A 54 2.24 -4.12 6.45
CA LYS A 54 3.23 -5.06 6.98
C LYS A 54 4.67 -4.52 6.85
N GLU A 55 5.04 -3.96 5.70
CA GLU A 55 6.37 -3.34 5.50
C GLU A 55 6.58 -2.12 6.39
N MET A 56 5.52 -1.35 6.66
CA MET A 56 5.58 -0.16 7.51
C MET A 56 5.60 -0.47 9.01
N ARG A 57 5.38 -1.73 9.43
CA ARG A 57 5.34 -2.12 10.87
C ARG A 57 6.51 -1.57 11.70
N PRO A 58 7.79 -1.69 11.29
CA PRO A 58 8.92 -1.17 12.07
C PRO A 58 8.87 0.36 12.25
N LEU A 59 8.30 1.07 11.28
CA LEU A 59 8.16 2.52 11.34
C LEU A 59 7.09 2.92 12.35
N PHE A 60 5.94 2.26 12.33
CA PHE A 60 4.88 2.42 13.32
C PHE A 60 5.35 2.06 14.74
N GLU A 61 6.10 0.97 14.89
CA GLU A 61 6.68 0.57 16.18
C GLU A 61 7.64 1.65 16.70
N LYS A 62 8.52 2.19 15.84
CA LYS A 62 9.43 3.27 16.20
C LYS A 62 8.67 4.54 16.60
N PHE A 63 7.63 4.90 15.85
CA PHE A 63 6.76 6.03 16.18
C PHE A 63 6.08 5.83 17.54
N ASN A 64 5.49 4.67 17.79
CA ASN A 64 4.84 4.34 19.05
C ASN A 64 5.83 4.34 20.22
N ASN A 65 7.03 3.78 20.05
CA ASN A 65 8.06 3.79 21.09
C ASN A 65 8.54 5.20 21.46
N LEU A 66 8.52 6.13 20.50
CA LEU A 66 8.90 7.53 20.76
C LEU A 66 7.76 8.30 21.39
N THR A 67 6.53 8.13 20.92
CA THR A 67 5.40 9.01 21.26
C THR A 67 4.45 8.39 22.29
N CYS A 68 4.58 7.09 22.59
CA CYS A 68 3.56 6.31 23.29
C CYS A 68 2.17 6.41 22.63
N TYR A 69 2.11 6.81 21.36
CA TYR A 69 0.89 6.90 20.59
C TYR A 69 0.73 5.62 19.76
N CYS A 70 -0.21 4.77 20.18
CA CYS A 70 -0.57 3.56 19.45
C CYS A 70 -1.39 3.93 18.22
N ALA A 71 -0.73 4.34 17.13
CA ALA A 71 -1.36 4.35 15.82
C ALA A 71 -1.70 2.89 15.48
N GLY A 72 -3.00 2.57 15.41
CA GLY A 72 -3.47 1.21 15.15
C GLY A 72 -2.94 0.72 13.81
N LEU A 73 -1.98 -0.20 13.84
CA LEU A 73 -1.62 -0.99 12.67
C LEU A 73 -2.77 -1.97 12.46
N ASP A 74 -3.56 -1.72 11.42
CA ASP A 74 -4.63 -2.64 11.06
C ASP A 74 -4.03 -4.01 10.72
N ARG A 75 -4.56 -5.05 11.38
CA ARG A 75 -4.19 -6.44 11.15
C ARG A 75 -5.41 -7.17 10.62
N PRO A 76 -5.27 -7.91 9.51
CA PRO A 76 -6.42 -8.57 8.94
C PRO A 76 -6.86 -9.71 9.85
N SER A 77 -8.17 -9.91 9.96
CA SER A 77 -8.70 -11.07 10.67
C SER A 77 -8.45 -12.36 9.87
N VAL A 78 -8.55 -13.52 10.54
CA VAL A 78 -8.47 -14.82 9.86
C VAL A 78 -9.57 -14.96 8.81
N ASP A 79 -10.78 -14.50 9.13
CA ASP A 79 -11.91 -14.53 8.21
C ASP A 79 -11.69 -13.64 7.00
N GLU A 80 -11.12 -12.44 7.20
CA GLU A 80 -10.78 -11.53 6.11
C GLU A 80 -9.74 -12.16 5.17
N LEU A 81 -8.65 -12.73 5.71
CA LEU A 81 -7.63 -13.41 4.90
C LEU A 81 -8.21 -14.58 4.10
N ASN A 82 -9.15 -15.33 4.68
CA ASN A 82 -9.86 -16.38 3.96
C ASN A 82 -10.73 -15.83 2.83
N LEU A 83 -11.50 -14.76 3.06
CA LEU A 83 -12.31 -14.11 2.03
C LEU A 83 -11.47 -13.55 0.89
N LEU A 84 -10.34 -12.92 1.21
CA LEU A 84 -9.36 -12.46 0.23
C LEU A 84 -8.83 -13.63 -0.60
N ALA A 85 -8.42 -14.73 0.05
CA ALA A 85 -7.90 -15.93 -0.62
C ALA A 85 -8.92 -16.56 -1.57
N VAL A 86 -10.18 -16.73 -1.15
CA VAL A 86 -11.26 -17.24 -2.01
C VAL A 86 -11.46 -16.34 -3.22
N THR A 87 -11.48 -15.02 -3.01
CA THR A 87 -11.78 -14.04 -4.06
C THR A 87 -10.69 -14.03 -5.13
N VAL A 88 -9.41 -13.96 -4.75
CA VAL A 88 -8.31 -13.92 -5.74
C VAL A 88 -8.09 -15.27 -6.42
N THR A 89 -8.32 -16.38 -5.73
CA THR A 89 -8.25 -17.73 -6.32
C THR A 89 -9.35 -17.93 -7.36
N THR A 90 -10.56 -17.45 -7.08
CA THR A 90 -11.68 -17.47 -8.02
C THR A 90 -11.38 -16.60 -9.24
N LEU A 91 -10.83 -15.41 -9.05
CA LEU A 91 -10.41 -14.54 -10.15
C LEU A 91 -9.36 -15.21 -11.04
N HIS A 92 -8.31 -15.78 -10.44
CA HIS A 92 -7.26 -16.50 -11.16
C HIS A 92 -7.84 -17.66 -12.00
N LYS A 93 -8.73 -18.46 -11.42
CA LYS A 93 -9.43 -19.54 -12.13
C LYS A 93 -10.24 -19.01 -13.32
N ASN A 94 -10.95 -17.90 -13.15
CA ASN A 94 -11.76 -17.32 -14.21
C ASN A 94 -10.90 -16.80 -15.38
N ILE A 95 -9.75 -16.19 -15.08
CA ILE A 95 -8.79 -15.75 -16.11
C ILE A 95 -8.24 -16.95 -16.89
N ASN A 96 -7.80 -18.00 -16.20
CA ASN A 96 -7.29 -19.21 -16.85
C ASN A 96 -8.35 -19.89 -17.72
N ASN A 97 -9.59 -20.01 -17.24
CA ASN A 97 -10.71 -20.52 -18.03
C ASN A 97 -10.97 -19.69 -19.29
N TYR A 98 -10.83 -18.36 -19.20
CA TYR A 98 -10.98 -17.47 -20.34
C TYR A 98 -9.85 -17.67 -21.37
N ILE A 99 -8.61 -17.76 -20.93
CA ILE A 99 -7.44 -18.06 -21.79
C ILE A 99 -7.66 -19.40 -22.51
N SER A 100 -7.97 -20.46 -21.77
CA SER A 100 -8.20 -21.79 -22.37
C SER A 100 -9.37 -21.80 -23.38
N LYS A 101 -10.41 -21.01 -23.15
CA LYS A 101 -11.50 -20.84 -24.13
C LYS A 101 -10.98 -20.19 -25.42
N GLN A 102 -10.18 -19.14 -25.31
CA GLN A 102 -9.59 -18.45 -26.47
C GLN A 102 -8.60 -19.34 -27.23
N GLU A 103 -7.80 -20.16 -26.53
CA GLU A 103 -6.91 -21.15 -27.15
C GLU A 103 -7.70 -22.19 -27.96
N SER A 104 -8.84 -22.66 -27.44
CA SER A 104 -9.75 -23.55 -28.17
C SER A 104 -10.32 -22.88 -29.42
N GLU A 105 -10.72 -21.60 -29.34
CA GLU A 105 -11.19 -20.83 -30.51
C GLU A 105 -10.10 -20.68 -31.59
N ILE A 106 -8.84 -20.45 -31.19
CA ILE A 106 -7.68 -20.41 -32.11
C ILE A 106 -7.46 -21.77 -32.79
N ALA A 107 -7.54 -22.87 -32.03
CA ALA A 107 -7.37 -24.22 -32.58
C ALA A 107 -8.47 -24.58 -33.58
N GLN A 108 -9.72 -24.18 -33.29
CA GLN A 108 -10.86 -24.36 -34.20
C GLN A 108 -10.68 -23.56 -35.49
N CYS A 109 -10.32 -22.27 -35.40
CA CYS A 109 -10.05 -21.43 -36.58
C CYS A 109 -8.89 -22.00 -37.42
N SER A 110 -7.83 -22.48 -36.77
CA SER A 110 -6.67 -23.08 -37.45
C SER A 110 -7.04 -24.38 -38.18
N THR A 111 -7.89 -25.20 -37.56
CA THR A 111 -8.43 -26.42 -38.20
C THR A 111 -9.31 -26.09 -39.40
N ALA A 112 -10.17 -25.08 -39.29
CA ALA A 112 -11.03 -24.63 -40.38
C ALA A 112 -10.21 -24.08 -41.56
N LEU A 113 -9.21 -23.23 -41.30
CA LEU A 113 -8.30 -22.72 -42.32
C LEU A 113 -7.52 -23.84 -43.02
N ALA A 114 -7.05 -24.83 -42.25
CA ALA A 114 -6.39 -26.01 -42.82
C ALA A 114 -7.32 -26.83 -43.72
N ALA A 115 -8.58 -27.04 -43.31
CA ALA A 115 -9.58 -27.73 -44.12
C ALA A 115 -9.88 -26.99 -45.43
N ILE A 116 -10.00 -25.66 -45.38
CA ILE A 116 -10.16 -24.83 -46.58
C ILE A 116 -8.95 -24.97 -47.51
N SER A 117 -7.73 -24.91 -46.98
CA SER A 117 -6.49 -25.03 -47.78
C SER A 117 -6.34 -26.39 -48.48
N LYS A 118 -6.89 -27.46 -47.89
CA LYS A 118 -6.92 -28.81 -48.45
C LYS A 118 -8.05 -29.02 -49.47
N GLY A 119 -8.84 -28.00 -49.77
CA GLY A 119 -10.00 -28.10 -50.66
C GLY A 119 -11.17 -28.89 -50.06
N SER A 120 -11.19 -29.10 -48.74
CA SER A 120 -12.25 -29.85 -48.06
C SER A 120 -13.55 -29.06 -47.86
N VAL A 121 -13.57 -27.78 -48.25
CA VAL A 121 -14.74 -26.89 -48.19
C VAL A 121 -15.23 -26.60 -49.59
N THR A 122 -16.51 -26.90 -49.86
CA THR A 122 -17.17 -26.64 -51.14
C THR A 122 -17.96 -25.34 -51.09
N GLY A 123 -17.98 -24.58 -52.19
CA GLY A 123 -18.71 -23.33 -52.27
C GLY A 123 -18.20 -22.41 -53.38
N SER A 124 -18.83 -21.23 -53.52
CA SER A 124 -18.34 -20.22 -54.47
C SER A 124 -17.00 -19.65 -54.00
N GLY A 125 -16.16 -19.20 -54.94
CA GLY A 125 -14.87 -18.57 -54.60
C GLY A 125 -15.03 -17.33 -53.71
N PHE A 126 -16.16 -16.63 -53.80
CA PHE A 126 -16.51 -15.54 -52.89
C PHE A 126 -16.75 -16.05 -51.46
N TYR A 127 -17.55 -17.11 -51.30
CA TYR A 127 -17.83 -17.73 -50.01
C TYR A 127 -16.55 -18.24 -49.32
N ILE A 128 -15.67 -18.92 -50.07
CA ILE A 128 -14.40 -19.42 -49.55
C ILE A 128 -13.52 -18.27 -49.04
N ARG A 129 -13.40 -17.17 -49.81
CA ARG A 129 -12.65 -15.97 -49.36
C ARG A 129 -13.24 -15.37 -48.08
N GLN A 130 -14.57 -15.30 -47.97
CA GLN A 130 -15.22 -14.79 -46.76
C GLN A 130 -14.95 -15.67 -45.54
N GLN A 131 -14.97 -17.00 -45.70
CA GLN A 131 -14.64 -17.94 -44.62
C GLN A 131 -13.18 -17.82 -44.17
N ILE A 132 -12.24 -17.67 -45.12
CA ILE A 132 -10.83 -17.43 -44.79
C ILE A 132 -10.69 -16.17 -43.94
N GLN A 133 -11.21 -15.04 -44.43
CA GLN A 133 -11.12 -13.76 -43.73
C GLN A 133 -11.75 -13.83 -42.32
N GLN A 134 -12.90 -14.49 -42.18
CA GLN A 134 -13.58 -14.61 -40.90
C GLN A 134 -12.77 -15.42 -39.89
N ASN A 135 -12.20 -16.56 -40.31
CA ASN A 135 -11.38 -17.40 -39.43
C ASN A 135 -10.04 -16.72 -39.08
N GLU A 136 -9.43 -16.01 -40.02
CA GLU A 136 -8.21 -15.23 -39.75
C GLU A 136 -8.49 -14.11 -38.74
N ASN A 137 -9.55 -13.32 -38.95
CA ASN A 137 -9.94 -12.24 -38.04
C ASN A 137 -10.28 -12.76 -36.64
N ASN A 138 -11.01 -13.88 -36.55
CA ASN A 138 -11.36 -14.48 -35.26
C ASN A 138 -10.10 -14.99 -34.54
N ARG A 139 -9.21 -15.68 -35.26
CA ARG A 139 -7.94 -16.16 -34.70
C ARG A 139 -7.10 -15.01 -34.16
N GLU A 140 -6.93 -13.94 -34.94
CA GLU A 140 -6.18 -12.75 -34.52
C GLU A 140 -6.82 -12.08 -33.30
N ARG A 141 -8.16 -11.95 -33.28
CA ARG A 141 -8.89 -11.41 -32.14
C ARG A 141 -8.65 -12.23 -30.88
N SER A 142 -8.76 -13.56 -30.96
CA SER A 142 -8.51 -14.45 -29.82
C SER A 142 -7.06 -14.39 -29.34
N GLN A 143 -6.09 -14.30 -30.26
CA GLN A 143 -4.67 -14.11 -29.90
C GLN A 143 -4.44 -12.80 -29.13
N ASN A 144 -5.04 -11.70 -29.60
CA ASN A 144 -4.96 -10.41 -28.91
C ASN A 144 -5.63 -10.47 -27.52
N GLN A 145 -6.76 -11.18 -27.39
CA GLN A 145 -7.44 -11.37 -26.12
C GLN A 145 -6.63 -12.20 -25.11
N ILE A 146 -5.95 -13.26 -25.57
CA ILE A 146 -5.01 -14.03 -24.73
C ILE A 146 -3.89 -13.13 -24.25
N ALA A 147 -3.29 -12.32 -25.13
CA ALA A 147 -2.19 -11.44 -24.76
C ALA A 147 -2.57 -10.40 -23.68
N VAL A 148 -3.84 -9.97 -23.63
CA VAL A 148 -4.37 -9.12 -22.55
C VAL A 148 -4.60 -9.95 -21.29
N ALA A 149 -5.28 -11.08 -21.40
CA ALA A 149 -5.61 -11.94 -20.26
C ALA A 149 -4.37 -12.50 -19.55
N GLU A 150 -3.28 -12.77 -20.27
CA GLU A 150 -1.99 -13.17 -19.70
C GLU A 150 -1.38 -12.07 -18.81
N LYS A 151 -1.54 -10.80 -19.16
CA LYS A 151 -1.11 -9.68 -18.30
C LYS A 151 -1.94 -9.64 -17.02
N ASP A 152 -3.24 -9.84 -17.12
CA ASP A 152 -4.14 -9.91 -15.96
C ASP A 152 -3.83 -11.12 -15.08
N ARG A 153 -3.50 -12.27 -15.68
CA ARG A 153 -3.07 -13.48 -14.96
C ARG A 153 -1.81 -13.20 -14.15
N LEU A 154 -0.76 -12.69 -14.78
CA LEU A 154 0.51 -12.35 -14.12
C LEU A 154 0.31 -11.33 -12.98
N TYR A 155 -0.59 -10.37 -13.20
CA TYR A 155 -0.96 -9.40 -12.16
C TYR A 155 -1.61 -10.09 -10.95
N VAL A 156 -2.61 -10.94 -11.17
CA VAL A 156 -3.30 -11.67 -10.11
C VAL A 156 -2.37 -12.66 -9.40
N GLU A 157 -1.46 -13.31 -10.12
CA GLU A 157 -0.43 -14.16 -9.52
C GLU A 157 0.49 -13.39 -8.58
N SER A 158 0.86 -12.17 -8.95
CA SER A 158 1.64 -11.26 -8.08
C SER A 158 0.87 -10.89 -6.81
N ILE A 159 -0.45 -10.66 -6.91
CA ILE A 159 -1.33 -10.43 -5.75
C ILE A 159 -1.41 -11.68 -4.86
N ILE A 160 -1.54 -12.87 -5.45
CA ILE A 160 -1.54 -14.14 -4.72
C ILE A 160 -0.21 -14.33 -3.97
N SER A 161 0.92 -13.97 -4.59
CA SER A 161 2.25 -14.03 -3.96
C SER A 161 2.35 -13.09 -2.75
N LEU A 162 1.83 -11.85 -2.85
CA LEU A 162 1.71 -10.94 -1.70
C LEU A 162 0.86 -11.52 -0.57
N LEU A 163 -0.31 -12.07 -0.90
CA LEU A 163 -1.20 -12.71 0.09
C LEU A 163 -0.52 -13.91 0.76
N ARG A 164 0.25 -14.70 0.01
CA ARG A 164 1.04 -15.82 0.57
C ARG A 164 2.08 -15.33 1.58
N SER A 165 2.76 -14.22 1.30
CA SER A 165 3.70 -13.58 2.23
C SER A 165 3.01 -13.04 3.49
N LEU A 166 1.79 -12.49 3.36
CA LEU A 166 0.97 -12.07 4.49
C LEU A 166 0.59 -13.27 5.36
N VAL A 167 0.01 -14.31 4.76
CA VAL A 167 -0.40 -15.54 5.44
C VAL A 167 0.77 -16.20 6.17
N ARG A 168 1.96 -16.27 5.55
CA ARG A 168 3.16 -16.80 6.20
C ARG A 168 3.53 -16.02 7.46
N SER A 169 3.51 -14.68 7.38
CA SER A 169 3.82 -13.82 8.53
C SER A 169 2.83 -13.96 9.67
N GLU A 170 1.55 -14.15 9.35
CA GLU A 170 0.52 -14.37 10.37
C GLU A 170 0.65 -15.77 10.99
N ARG A 171 1.01 -16.81 10.23
CA ARG A 171 1.34 -18.14 10.78
C ARG A 171 2.54 -18.11 11.72
N GLU A 172 3.58 -17.36 11.37
CA GLU A 172 4.77 -17.18 12.21
C GLU A 172 4.42 -16.49 13.55
N SER A 173 3.40 -15.61 13.54
CA SER A 173 2.94 -14.88 14.73
C SER A 173 1.85 -15.61 15.51
N ASN A 174 1.09 -16.48 14.86
CA ASN A 174 -0.01 -17.26 15.42
C ASN A 174 0.02 -18.69 14.81
N PRO A 175 0.64 -19.67 15.50
CA PRO A 175 0.74 -21.04 15.00
C PRO A 175 -0.61 -21.75 14.78
N GLU A 176 -1.67 -21.30 15.44
CA GLU A 176 -3.03 -21.84 15.27
C GLU A 176 -3.75 -21.26 14.05
N PHE A 177 -3.13 -20.32 13.32
CA PHE A 177 -3.67 -19.76 12.09
C PHE A 177 -3.78 -20.83 11.00
N ILE A 178 -5.01 -21.01 10.49
CA ILE A 178 -5.31 -21.90 9.36
C ILE A 178 -5.95 -21.09 8.24
N LEU A 179 -5.37 -21.21 7.04
CA LEU A 179 -5.99 -20.72 5.82
C LEU A 179 -6.81 -21.87 5.22
N ASN A 180 -8.11 -21.66 5.08
CA ASN A 180 -9.06 -22.68 4.61
C ASN A 180 -9.05 -22.83 3.08
N THR A 181 -8.43 -21.88 2.36
CA THR A 181 -8.32 -21.89 0.91
C THR A 181 -6.88 -22.09 0.49
N GLU A 182 -6.63 -23.10 -0.35
CA GLU A 182 -5.31 -23.27 -0.97
C GLU A 182 -5.09 -22.16 -2.00
N LEU A 183 -4.00 -21.40 -1.83
CA LEU A 183 -3.59 -20.40 -2.80
C LEU A 183 -2.92 -21.11 -3.99
N PRO A 184 -3.27 -20.76 -5.24
CA PRO A 184 -2.62 -21.32 -6.43
C PRO A 184 -1.10 -21.22 -6.33
N GLN A 185 -0.38 -22.24 -6.81
CA GLN A 185 1.07 -22.10 -7.03
C GLN A 185 1.30 -21.14 -8.19
N THR A 186 2.28 -20.25 -8.02
CA THR A 186 2.57 -19.18 -8.97
C THR A 186 4.06 -19.22 -9.28
N ASP A 187 4.44 -19.22 -10.55
CA ASP A 187 5.85 -19.20 -10.97
C ASP A 187 6.55 -17.86 -10.61
N THR A 188 5.77 -16.86 -10.22
CA THR A 188 6.23 -15.57 -9.74
C THR A 188 6.60 -15.63 -8.25
N ASP A 189 7.85 -15.97 -7.97
CA ASP A 189 8.49 -15.74 -6.66
C ASP A 189 8.75 -14.25 -6.39
N ASN A 190 8.60 -13.41 -7.42
CA ASN A 190 8.89 -11.99 -7.30
C ASN A 190 7.76 -11.26 -6.59
N SER A 191 8.12 -10.77 -5.41
CA SER A 191 7.56 -9.66 -4.60
C SER A 191 7.44 -8.33 -5.37
N GLY A 192 7.04 -8.40 -6.64
CA GLY A 192 7.18 -7.34 -7.61
C GLY A 192 6.12 -6.28 -7.44
N TRP A 193 6.35 -5.37 -6.49
CA TRP A 193 5.70 -4.05 -6.47
C TRP A 193 5.68 -3.37 -7.85
N TYR A 194 6.62 -3.77 -8.71
CA TYR A 194 6.79 -3.44 -10.12
C TYR A 194 5.51 -3.57 -10.97
N PHE A 195 4.66 -4.58 -10.75
CA PHE A 195 3.42 -4.73 -11.55
C PHE A 195 2.34 -3.72 -11.17
N PHE A 196 2.38 -3.15 -9.97
CA PHE A 196 1.34 -2.22 -9.48
C PHE A 196 1.52 -0.79 -9.96
N ARG A 197 2.69 -0.42 -10.50
CA ARG A 197 2.99 0.94 -11.03
C ARG A 197 2.62 1.12 -12.51
N ARG A 198 2.00 0.14 -13.14
CA ARG A 198 1.58 0.21 -14.55
C ARG A 198 0.19 -0.38 -14.74
N GLY A 199 -0.83 0.42 -14.43
CA GLY A 199 -2.16 0.23 -15.02
C GLY A 199 -3.28 -0.21 -14.08
N ASN A 200 -3.09 -0.17 -12.75
CA ASN A 200 -4.18 -0.34 -11.80
C ASN A 200 -4.32 0.90 -10.90
N GLU A 201 -5.20 1.82 -11.30
CA GLU A 201 -5.46 3.08 -10.59
C GLU A 201 -5.81 2.86 -9.11
N ALA A 202 -6.55 1.80 -8.77
CA ALA A 202 -6.95 1.53 -7.39
C ALA A 202 -5.75 1.13 -6.51
N GLY A 203 -4.85 0.28 -7.03
CA GLY A 203 -3.61 -0.08 -6.34
C GLY A 203 -2.68 1.12 -6.16
N GLU A 204 -2.57 1.98 -7.18
CA GLU A 204 -1.77 3.21 -7.12
C GLU A 204 -2.31 4.21 -6.08
N MET A 205 -3.63 4.36 -5.97
CA MET A 205 -4.25 5.24 -4.97
C MET A 205 -4.03 4.77 -3.52
N VAL A 206 -4.12 3.45 -3.28
CA VAL A 206 -3.80 2.86 -1.97
C VAL A 206 -2.35 3.12 -1.61
N LEU A 207 -1.43 2.87 -2.55
CA LEU A 207 0.00 3.11 -2.33
C LEU A 207 0.30 4.58 -2.07
N ALA A 208 -0.25 5.49 -2.86
CA ALA A 208 -0.06 6.93 -2.67
C ALA A 208 -0.57 7.42 -1.30
N SER A 209 -1.67 6.83 -0.80
CA SER A 209 -2.20 7.16 0.52
C SER A 209 -1.25 6.69 1.63
N LEU A 210 -0.76 5.45 1.54
CA LEU A 210 0.20 4.90 2.50
C LEU A 210 1.58 5.58 2.44
N GLU A 211 2.00 6.06 1.26
CA GLU A 211 3.21 6.88 1.12
C GLU A 211 3.10 8.20 1.87
N ARG A 212 1.92 8.84 1.91
CA ARG A 212 1.69 10.04 2.73
C ARG A 212 1.78 9.73 4.21
N VAL A 213 1.16 8.65 4.66
CA VAL A 213 1.24 8.20 6.07
C VAL A 213 2.69 7.90 6.45
N GLN A 214 3.43 7.21 5.59
CA GLN A 214 4.84 6.93 5.81
C GLN A 214 5.66 8.22 5.95
N LYS A 215 5.47 9.18 5.04
CA LYS A 215 6.17 10.46 5.08
C LYS A 215 5.86 11.24 6.37
N ALA A 216 4.61 11.24 6.80
CA ALA A 216 4.21 11.87 8.06
C ALA A 216 4.87 11.20 9.28
N LEU A 217 4.90 9.86 9.32
CA LEU A 217 5.60 9.10 10.36
C LEU A 217 7.10 9.45 10.37
N ASP A 218 7.75 9.44 9.21
CA ASP A 218 9.17 9.77 9.06
C ASP A 218 9.46 11.19 9.55
N ASN A 219 8.63 12.17 9.17
CA ASN A 219 8.78 13.57 9.61
C ASN A 219 8.75 13.69 11.14
N ILE A 220 7.78 13.05 11.80
CA ILE A 220 7.66 13.09 13.26
C ILE A 220 8.82 12.36 13.93
N ILE A 221 9.16 11.17 13.44
CA ILE A 221 10.29 10.38 13.96
C ILE A 221 11.58 11.18 13.85
N VAL A 222 11.82 11.88 12.74
CA VAL A 222 12.99 12.75 12.59
C VAL A 222 12.96 13.85 13.65
N LYS A 223 11.86 14.61 13.81
CA LYS A 223 11.73 15.65 14.85
C LYS A 223 12.01 15.10 16.26
N CYS A 224 11.55 13.89 16.56
CA CYS A 224 11.69 13.22 17.86
C CYS A 224 13.03 12.49 18.07
N THR A 225 13.92 12.41 17.08
CA THR A 225 15.20 11.67 17.22
C THR A 225 16.42 12.46 16.75
N ARG A 226 16.24 13.39 15.83
CA ARG A 226 17.31 14.16 15.19
C ARG A 226 16.92 15.62 15.15
N THR A 227 17.83 16.48 15.57
CA THR A 227 17.71 17.92 15.36
C THR A 227 18.58 18.35 14.20
N ALA A 228 18.23 19.48 13.58
CA ALA A 228 19.05 20.10 12.56
C ALA A 228 20.51 20.26 13.03
N SER A 229 21.45 20.02 12.13
CA SER A 229 22.90 19.99 12.40
C SER A 229 23.48 21.34 12.85
N ASN A 230 22.70 22.42 12.73
CA ASN A 230 23.08 23.77 13.11
C ASN A 230 22.95 24.04 14.63
N ILE A 231 22.30 23.17 15.41
CA ILE A 231 22.21 23.33 16.88
C ILE A 231 23.51 22.81 17.52
N ARG A 232 24.35 23.75 17.99
CA ARG A 232 25.66 23.44 18.56
C ARG A 232 25.59 22.90 20.00
N HIS A 233 24.60 23.32 20.78
CA HIS A 233 24.50 22.96 22.20
C HIS A 233 23.75 21.65 22.40
N LYS A 234 24.39 20.69 23.07
CA LYS A 234 23.80 19.38 23.38
C LYS A 234 22.52 19.51 24.23
N GLU A 235 22.50 20.46 25.16
CA GLU A 235 21.34 20.72 26.02
C GLU A 235 20.14 21.26 25.25
N GLU A 236 20.37 22.24 24.35
CA GLU A 236 19.33 22.75 23.46
C GLU A 236 18.77 21.62 22.58
N LYS A 237 19.66 20.79 22.02
CA LYS A 237 19.27 19.63 21.22
C LYS A 237 18.41 18.64 22.02
N ASN A 238 18.81 18.30 23.24
CA ASN A 238 18.08 17.36 24.08
C ASN A 238 16.73 17.92 24.52
N ALA A 239 16.67 19.21 24.86
CA ALA A 239 15.42 19.88 25.22
C ALA A 239 14.45 19.91 24.04
N LEU A 240 14.95 20.21 22.84
CA LEU A 240 14.14 20.24 21.62
C LEU A 240 13.55 18.88 21.28
N ILE A 241 14.37 17.82 21.37
CA ILE A 241 13.89 16.44 21.17
C ILE A 241 12.79 16.12 22.19
N LYS A 242 13.01 16.38 23.49
CA LYS A 242 12.02 16.14 24.53
C LYS A 242 10.72 16.93 24.29
N ALA A 243 10.82 18.16 23.82
CA ALA A 243 9.66 18.97 23.49
C ALA A 243 8.85 18.35 22.33
N TYR A 244 9.49 17.98 21.22
CA TYR A 244 8.80 17.28 20.13
C TYR A 244 8.19 15.95 20.58
N THR A 245 8.95 15.15 21.33
CA THR A 245 8.47 13.87 21.86
C THR A 245 7.22 14.04 22.71
N TYR A 246 7.19 15.03 23.61
CA TYR A 246 6.02 15.33 24.42
C TYR A 246 4.87 15.87 23.57
N TYR A 247 5.13 16.80 22.65
CA TYR A 247 4.09 17.38 21.80
C TYR A 247 3.38 16.30 20.97
N TYR A 248 4.13 15.34 20.42
CA TYR A 248 3.57 14.23 19.65
C TYR A 248 3.10 13.06 20.51
N SER A 249 3.30 13.10 21.82
CA SER A 249 2.93 11.97 22.67
C SER A 249 1.41 11.85 22.85
N ARG A 250 0.96 10.73 23.41
CA ARG A 250 -0.42 10.60 23.89
C ARG A 250 -0.79 11.73 24.87
N ASP A 251 0.10 12.07 25.79
CA ASP A 251 -0.14 13.14 26.79
C ASP A 251 -0.16 14.53 26.17
N GLY A 252 0.52 14.72 25.03
CA GLY A 252 0.49 15.95 24.25
C GLY A 252 -0.78 16.16 23.41
N GLU A 253 -1.73 15.23 23.40
CA GLU A 253 -2.91 15.30 22.52
C GLU A 253 -3.74 16.58 22.75
N THR A 254 -4.10 16.89 24.00
CA THR A 254 -4.83 18.11 24.36
C THR A 254 -4.05 19.37 23.97
N LEU A 255 -2.71 19.33 24.06
CA LEU A 255 -1.85 20.44 23.68
C LEU A 255 -1.88 20.70 22.18
N ARG A 256 -1.81 19.64 21.35
CA ARG A 256 -1.86 19.75 19.88
C ARG A 256 -3.14 20.39 19.37
N PHE A 257 -4.23 20.27 20.13
CA PHE A 257 -5.49 20.94 19.82
C PHE A 257 -5.47 22.44 20.10
N ALA A 258 -4.75 22.86 21.14
CA ALA A 258 -4.78 24.23 21.62
C ALA A 258 -3.71 25.11 20.95
N ILE A 259 -2.54 24.54 20.64
CA ILE A 259 -1.35 25.30 20.26
C ILE A 259 -0.70 24.68 19.02
N ASP A 260 -0.32 25.52 18.06
CA ASP A 260 0.47 25.13 16.90
C ASP A 260 1.85 24.62 17.31
N LEU A 261 2.40 23.65 16.58
CA LEU A 261 3.71 23.07 16.90
C LEU A 261 4.80 24.14 17.02
N SER A 262 4.84 25.11 16.10
CA SER A 262 5.84 26.19 16.11
C SER A 262 5.78 27.00 17.39
N ASP A 263 4.58 27.32 17.86
CA ASP A 263 4.34 28.18 19.01
C ASP A 263 4.68 27.46 20.30
N TYR A 264 4.28 26.18 20.40
CA TYR A 264 4.66 25.33 21.53
C TYR A 264 6.18 25.19 21.63
N ILE A 265 6.86 24.84 20.53
CA ILE A 265 8.31 24.68 20.52
C ILE A 265 8.99 26.00 20.86
N GLY A 266 8.50 27.13 20.33
CA GLY A 266 8.99 28.46 20.69
C GLY A 266 8.91 28.72 22.20
N ALA A 267 7.74 28.47 22.80
CA ALA A 267 7.50 28.69 24.23
C ALA A 267 8.39 27.82 25.13
N VAL A 268 8.58 26.53 24.79
CA VAL A 268 9.40 25.60 25.58
C VAL A 268 10.89 25.87 25.42
N MET A 269 11.33 26.27 24.23
CA MET A 269 12.75 26.47 23.94
C MET A 269 13.28 27.83 24.36
N GLU A 270 12.43 28.86 24.47
CA GLU A 270 12.86 30.21 24.82
C GLU A 270 13.59 30.29 26.19
N PRO A 271 13.08 29.66 27.28
CA PRO A 271 13.82 29.61 28.54
C PRO A 271 15.17 28.90 28.41
N VAL A 272 15.23 27.77 27.69
CA VAL A 272 16.45 26.97 27.50
C VAL A 272 17.53 27.79 26.78
N ARG A 273 17.14 28.48 25.69
CA ARG A 273 18.04 29.35 24.93
C ARG A 273 18.54 30.52 25.78
N ASN A 274 17.68 31.10 26.62
CA ASN A 274 18.06 32.20 27.51
C ASN A 274 19.03 31.76 28.61
N THR A 275 18.88 30.55 29.15
CA THR A 275 19.84 29.97 30.10
C THR A 275 21.20 29.74 29.44
N ILE A 276 21.24 29.08 28.27
CA ILE A 276 22.49 28.83 27.53
C ILE A 276 23.19 30.14 27.18
N LYS A 277 22.46 31.16 26.71
CA LYS A 277 23.01 32.50 26.41
C LYS A 277 23.62 33.15 27.66
N LYS A 278 22.98 33.04 28.83
CA LYS A 278 23.48 33.59 30.09
C LYS A 278 24.75 32.88 30.54
N GLU A 279 24.77 31.55 30.49
CA GLU A 279 25.95 30.75 30.84
C GLU A 279 27.14 31.08 29.95
N TYR A 280 26.92 31.16 28.63
CA TYR A 280 27.97 31.54 27.67
C TYR A 280 28.54 32.93 27.93
N LYS A 281 27.69 33.90 28.26
CA LYS A 281 28.12 35.26 28.61
C LYS A 281 28.98 35.27 29.87
N MET A 282 28.64 34.46 30.88
CA MET A 282 29.45 34.34 32.10
C MET A 282 30.81 33.70 31.81
N THR A 283 30.88 32.58 31.07
CA THR A 283 32.17 31.93 30.75
C THR A 283 33.11 32.82 29.92
N TYR A 284 32.57 33.62 29.00
CA TYR A 284 33.37 34.55 28.21
C TYR A 284 33.82 35.79 29.01
N SER A 285 33.00 36.30 29.93
CA SER A 285 33.42 37.42 30.79
C SER A 285 34.51 37.07 31.80
N PHE A 286 34.63 35.78 32.18
CA PHE A 286 35.72 35.30 33.06
C PHE A 286 37.01 34.98 32.30
N SER A 287 36.98 34.80 30.98
CA SER A 287 38.17 34.47 30.17
C SER A 287 38.86 35.69 29.55
N THR A 288 38.24 36.88 29.60
CA THR A 288 38.84 38.15 29.15
C THR A 288 39.44 38.98 30.28
N ASN A 289 39.53 38.44 31.50
CA ASN A 289 40.06 39.11 32.69
C ASN A 289 41.43 38.57 33.15
N TYR A 290 42.28 38.15 32.19
CA TYR A 290 43.69 37.84 32.41
C TYR A 290 44.55 38.51 31.35
#